data_AF-A0A1V6SQI2-F1
#
_entry.id   AF-A0A1V6SQI2-F1
#
_cell.length_a   1.000
_cell.length_b   1.000
_cell.length_c   1.000
_cell.angle_alpha   90.00
_cell.angle_beta   90.00
_cell.angle_gamma   90.00
#
_symmetry.space_group_name_H-M   'P 1'
#
loop_
_entity.id
_entity.type
_entity.pdbx_description
1 polymer ?
#
loop_
_entity_poly.entity_id
_entity_poly.type
_entity_poly.pdbx_seq_one_letter_code
_entity_poly.pdbx_strand_id
1 'polypeptide(L)'
;MRYRSFLGAGLTHEEIAYSEIPLIVGLLENTVPAAFWVHFELFWRPKLLGEVREEVEQNALEIAPDGTHMIDLGYLRDSCPLLLSMYQEVLRTRTTMVPVRFVTQDVVLAGKYFLRSGTMLFMPPKQVGRDQSVWGNSADEFDGRRFMRSTTTTVNNGDKKKDPRRTGGFMAFGVSPSICPGRYFATRKYWHW
;
A
#
# COMPACT_ATOMS: atom_id res chain seq x y z
N MET A 1 6.44 -21.66 15.77
CA MET A 1 5.19 -21.23 16.46
C MET A 1 3.96 -21.71 15.69
N ARG A 2 3.75 -21.28 14.43
CA ARG A 2 2.61 -21.66 13.58
C ARG A 2 2.36 -23.17 13.41
N TYR A 3 3.41 -23.94 13.07
CA TYR A 3 3.32 -25.40 12.96
C TYR A 3 2.78 -26.08 14.24
N ARG A 4 3.27 -25.68 15.41
CA ARG A 4 2.79 -26.20 16.70
C ARG A 4 1.34 -25.78 16.99
N SER A 5 0.96 -24.57 16.61
CA SER A 5 -0.42 -24.09 16.74
C SER A 5 -1.39 -24.92 15.89
N PHE A 6 -1.01 -25.29 14.66
CA PHE A 6 -1.85 -26.13 13.81
C PHE A 6 -1.95 -27.57 14.28
N LEU A 7 -0.84 -28.15 14.75
CA LEU A 7 -0.90 -29.46 15.40
C LEU A 7 -1.81 -29.44 16.64
N GLY A 8 -1.71 -28.40 17.46
CA GLY A 8 -2.60 -28.21 18.62
C GLY A 8 -4.07 -28.02 18.26
N ALA A 9 -4.36 -27.57 17.03
CA ALA A 9 -5.72 -27.45 16.49
C ALA A 9 -6.22 -28.74 15.82
N GLY A 10 -5.42 -29.81 15.81
CA GLY A 10 -5.81 -31.12 15.29
C GLY A 10 -5.58 -31.32 13.79
N LEU A 11 -4.85 -30.41 13.11
CA LEU A 11 -4.52 -30.59 11.70
C LEU A 11 -3.46 -31.67 11.51
N THR A 12 -3.62 -32.49 10.48
CA THR A 12 -2.61 -33.43 10.00
C THR A 12 -1.42 -32.70 9.38
N HIS A 13 -0.28 -33.39 9.25
CA HIS A 13 0.90 -32.82 8.57
C HIS A 13 0.60 -32.41 7.13
N GLU A 14 -0.26 -33.14 6.43
CA GLU A 14 -0.66 -32.83 5.07
C GLU A 14 -1.54 -31.56 5.00
N GLU A 15 -2.54 -31.43 5.88
CA GLU A 15 -3.35 -30.20 5.98
C GLU A 15 -2.50 -28.99 6.35
N ILE A 16 -1.50 -29.19 7.22
CA ILE A 16 -0.54 -28.14 7.56
C ILE A 16 0.26 -27.72 6.33
N ALA A 17 0.78 -28.68 5.54
CA ALA A 17 1.50 -28.37 4.31
C ALA A 17 0.62 -27.58 3.32
N TYR A 18 -0.64 -27.97 3.12
CA TYR A 18 -1.58 -27.20 2.29
C TYR A 18 -1.84 -25.79 2.84
N SER A 19 -1.92 -25.64 4.16
CA SER A 19 -2.12 -24.34 4.81
C SER A 19 -0.95 -23.36 4.64
N GLU A 20 0.24 -23.82 4.22
CA GLU A 20 1.40 -22.98 3.89
C GLU A 20 1.23 -22.31 2.51
N ILE A 21 0.47 -22.90 1.59
CA ILE A 21 0.31 -22.36 0.22
C ILE A 21 -0.32 -20.95 0.23
N PRO A 22 -1.44 -20.69 0.94
CA PRO A 22 -2.03 -19.35 1.01
C PRO A 22 -1.09 -18.29 1.61
N LEU A 23 -0.15 -18.69 2.48
CA LEU A 23 0.84 -17.78 3.05
C LEU A 23 1.82 -17.32 1.96
N ILE A 24 2.31 -18.25 1.14
CA ILE A 24 3.21 -17.95 0.01
C ILE A 24 2.51 -17.01 -0.97
N VAL A 25 1.26 -17.34 -1.34
CA VAL A 25 0.41 -16.51 -2.19
C VAL A 25 0.27 -15.09 -1.61
N GLY A 26 -0.10 -14.98 -0.33
CA GLY A 26 -0.26 -13.69 0.34
C GLY A 26 1.02 -12.86 0.41
N LEU A 27 2.20 -13.50 0.44
CA LEU A 27 3.49 -12.83 0.46
C LEU A 27 3.93 -12.36 -0.94
N LEU A 28 3.74 -13.19 -1.97
CA LEU A 28 4.39 -12.98 -3.27
C LEU A 28 3.49 -12.32 -4.31
N GLU A 29 2.20 -12.64 -4.36
CA GLU A 29 1.30 -12.19 -5.44
C GLU A 29 1.18 -10.66 -5.55
N ASN A 30 1.36 -9.94 -4.45
CA ASN A 30 1.31 -8.49 -4.42
C ASN A 30 2.70 -7.84 -4.42
N THR A 31 3.64 -8.44 -3.68
CA THR A 31 4.99 -7.87 -3.52
C THR A 31 5.77 -7.91 -4.82
N VAL A 32 5.67 -8.99 -5.59
CA VAL A 32 6.41 -9.14 -6.87
C VAL A 32 5.93 -8.12 -7.91
N PRO A 33 4.61 -7.98 -8.21
CA PRO A 33 4.16 -6.93 -9.14
C PRO A 33 4.41 -5.52 -8.63
N ALA A 34 4.28 -5.26 -7.32
CA ALA A 34 4.61 -3.95 -6.75
C ALA A 34 6.09 -3.61 -6.98
N ALA A 35 7.00 -4.55 -6.72
CA ALA A 35 8.43 -4.38 -6.99
C ALA A 35 8.67 -4.13 -8.49
N PHE A 36 8.06 -4.91 -9.38
CA PHE A 36 8.16 -4.68 -10.82
C PHE A 36 7.77 -3.24 -11.20
N TRP A 37 6.60 -2.76 -10.74
CA TRP A 37 6.14 -1.42 -11.07
C TRP A 37 7.01 -0.32 -10.45
N VAL A 38 7.55 -0.52 -9.24
CA VAL A 38 8.54 0.39 -8.65
C VAL A 38 9.75 0.54 -9.56
N HIS A 39 10.33 -0.57 -10.00
CA HIS A 39 11.48 -0.54 -10.90
C HIS A 39 11.10 0.12 -12.23
N PHE A 40 9.95 -0.24 -12.80
CA PHE A 40 9.46 0.37 -14.03
C PHE A 40 9.34 1.90 -13.92
N GLU A 41 8.68 2.43 -12.88
CA GLU A 41 8.46 3.88 -12.76
C GLU A 41 9.76 4.64 -12.48
N LEU A 42 10.72 4.02 -11.78
CA LEU A 42 12.06 4.58 -11.54
C LEU A 42 12.87 4.62 -12.84
N PHE A 43 13.02 3.50 -13.53
CA PHE A 43 13.82 3.44 -14.77
C PHE A 43 13.20 4.24 -15.91
N TRP A 44 11.87 4.38 -15.93
CA TRP A 44 11.17 5.26 -16.87
C TRP A 44 11.39 6.75 -16.59
N ARG A 45 11.83 7.13 -15.38
CA ARG A 45 12.06 8.53 -14.97
C ARG A 45 13.48 8.72 -14.44
N PRO A 46 14.47 8.92 -15.33
CA PRO A 46 15.88 9.04 -14.94
C PRO A 46 16.14 10.09 -13.87
N LYS A 47 15.44 11.23 -13.90
CA LYS A 47 15.54 12.27 -12.87
C LYS A 47 15.10 11.76 -11.49
N LEU A 48 13.94 11.11 -11.42
CA LEU A 48 13.42 10.54 -10.18
C LEU A 48 14.33 9.42 -9.65
N LEU A 49 14.87 8.59 -10.54
CA LEU A 49 15.84 7.56 -10.18
C LEU A 49 17.11 8.14 -9.57
N GLY A 50 17.66 9.23 -10.15
CA GLY A 50 18.83 9.91 -9.59
C GLY A 50 18.57 10.44 -8.18
N GLU A 51 17.44 11.13 -8.00
CA GLU A 51 17.05 11.71 -6.71
C GLU A 51 16.80 10.63 -5.64
N VAL A 52 16.16 9.52 -5.99
CA VAL A 52 15.94 8.40 -5.07
C VAL A 52 17.24 7.69 -4.70
N ARG A 53 18.19 7.54 -5.65
CA ARG A 53 19.50 6.97 -5.35
C ARG A 53 20.28 7.85 -4.38
N GLU A 54 20.33 9.14 -4.66
CA GLU A 54 20.98 10.12 -3.77
C GLU A 54 20.35 10.11 -2.37
N GLU A 55 19.01 10.08 -2.28
CA GLU A 55 18.29 9.98 -1.00
C GLU A 55 18.67 8.72 -0.22
N VAL A 56 18.74 7.56 -0.88
CA VAL A 56 19.11 6.28 -0.24
C VAL A 56 20.58 6.27 0.18
N GLU A 57 21.47 6.76 -0.68
CA GLU A 57 22.91 6.83 -0.41
C GLU A 57 23.21 7.72 0.79
N GLN A 58 22.53 8.86 0.92
CA GLN A 58 22.74 9.81 2.02
C GLN A 58 22.18 9.31 3.35
N ASN A 59 21.07 8.57 3.33
CA ASN A 59 20.30 8.33 4.56
C ASN A 59 20.33 6.88 5.05
N ALA A 60 20.57 5.90 4.18
CA ALA A 60 20.37 4.49 4.52
C ALA A 60 21.49 3.55 4.06
N LEU A 61 22.44 4.04 3.25
CA LEU A 61 23.60 3.26 2.82
C LEU A 61 24.75 3.42 3.80
N GLU A 62 25.25 2.30 4.30
CA GLU A 62 26.49 2.22 5.06
C GLU A 62 27.51 1.39 4.27
N ILE A 63 28.73 1.90 4.14
CA ILE A 63 29.84 1.18 3.51
C ILE A 63 30.80 0.76 4.63
N ALA A 64 30.90 -0.54 4.86
CA ALA A 64 31.81 -1.10 5.84
C ALA A 64 33.28 -0.93 5.40
N PRO A 65 34.27 -1.00 6.33
CA PRO A 65 35.68 -0.84 5.99
C PRO A 65 36.23 -1.85 4.98
N ASP A 66 35.58 -3.00 4.82
CA ASP A 66 35.91 -4.04 3.85
C ASP A 66 35.28 -3.81 2.46
N GLY A 67 34.53 -2.71 2.27
CA GLY A 67 33.81 -2.38 1.05
C GLY A 67 32.41 -2.99 0.96
N THR A 68 31.93 -3.69 1.98
CA THR A 68 30.57 -4.23 1.99
C THR A 68 29.53 -3.11 2.08
N HIS A 69 28.59 -3.08 1.14
CA HIS A 69 27.47 -2.15 1.15
C HIS A 69 26.30 -2.74 1.95
N MET A 70 25.84 -2.02 2.97
CA MET A 70 24.70 -2.38 3.81
C MET A 70 23.61 -1.33 3.68
N ILE A 71 22.36 -1.77 3.59
CA ILE A 71 21.21 -0.88 3.57
C ILE A 71 20.44 -1.03 4.87
N ASP A 72 20.36 0.03 5.67
CA ASP A 72 19.51 0.05 6.85
C ASP A 72 18.05 0.27 6.44
N LEU A 73 17.28 -0.81 6.53
CA LEU A 73 15.85 -0.83 6.20
C LEU A 73 14.99 0.07 7.11
N GLY A 74 15.45 0.38 8.32
CA GLY A 74 14.82 1.35 9.22
C GLY A 74 14.98 2.78 8.71
N TYR A 75 16.20 3.16 8.32
CA TYR A 75 16.47 4.48 7.74
C TYR A 75 15.83 4.67 6.36
N LEU A 76 15.75 3.62 5.52
CA LEU A 76 14.97 3.68 4.28
C LEU A 76 13.52 4.14 4.49
N ARG A 77 12.92 3.74 5.60
CA ARG A 77 11.54 4.12 5.92
C ARG A 77 11.44 5.53 6.49
N ASP A 78 12.28 5.83 7.47
CA ASP A 78 12.15 7.05 8.28
C ASP A 78 12.78 8.27 7.63
N SER A 79 13.78 8.03 6.77
CA SER A 79 14.66 9.07 6.23
C SER A 79 14.69 9.12 4.70
N CYS A 80 13.95 8.25 4.00
CA CYS A 80 13.78 8.32 2.53
C CYS A 80 12.32 8.61 2.11
N PRO A 81 11.80 9.83 2.36
CA PRO A 81 10.42 10.19 2.08
C PRO A 81 10.06 10.17 0.58
N LEU A 82 10.98 10.44 -0.34
CA LEU A 82 10.73 10.38 -1.78
C LEU A 82 10.54 8.94 -2.24
N LEU A 83 11.42 8.01 -1.80
CA LEU A 83 11.26 6.58 -2.06
C LEU A 83 9.91 6.07 -1.56
N LEU A 84 9.55 6.40 -0.32
CA LEU A 84 8.28 6.00 0.27
C LEU A 84 7.08 6.59 -0.49
N SER A 85 7.16 7.87 -0.87
CA SER A 85 6.09 8.54 -1.63
C SER A 85 5.89 7.91 -3.00
N MET A 86 6.98 7.61 -3.71
CA MET A 86 6.95 6.96 -5.01
C MET A 86 6.38 5.54 -4.92
N TYR A 87 6.78 4.77 -3.90
CA TYR A 87 6.20 3.46 -3.63
C TYR A 87 4.68 3.53 -3.38
N GLN A 88 4.22 4.52 -2.60
CA GLN A 88 2.79 4.74 -2.38
C GLN A 88 2.06 5.13 -3.67
N GLU A 89 2.68 5.91 -4.55
CA GLU A 89 2.11 6.27 -5.84
C GLU A 89 1.99 5.08 -6.79
N VAL A 90 2.98 4.17 -6.79
CA VAL A 90 2.88 2.88 -7.49
C VAL A 90 1.67 2.11 -7.01
N LEU A 91 1.51 1.96 -5.70
CA LEU A 91 0.37 1.26 -5.12
C LEU A 91 -0.97 1.91 -5.49
N ARG A 92 -1.08 3.25 -5.41
CA ARG A 92 -2.29 3.99 -5.80
C ARG A 92 -2.68 3.71 -7.25
N THR A 93 -1.71 3.74 -8.16
CA THR A 93 -1.95 3.70 -9.61
C THR A 93 -2.04 2.29 -10.17
N ARG A 94 -1.39 1.31 -9.54
CA ARG A 94 -1.21 -0.05 -10.06
C ARG A 94 -2.01 -1.12 -9.30
N THR A 95 -2.55 -0.86 -8.12
CA THR A 95 -3.43 -1.82 -7.43
C THR A 95 -4.69 -2.11 -8.25
N THR A 96 -4.96 -3.40 -8.42
CA THR A 96 -6.18 -3.93 -9.08
C THR A 96 -7.06 -4.77 -8.16
N MET A 97 -6.56 -5.19 -6.99
CA MET A 97 -7.30 -6.05 -6.06
C MET A 97 -8.52 -5.34 -5.48
N VAL A 98 -9.71 -5.88 -5.74
CA VAL A 98 -11.00 -5.29 -5.37
C VAL A 98 -11.40 -5.72 -3.96
N PRO A 99 -11.53 -4.80 -2.99
CA PRO A 99 -12.12 -5.11 -1.70
C PRO A 99 -13.62 -5.42 -1.86
N VAL A 100 -14.08 -6.50 -1.22
CA VAL A 100 -15.47 -6.96 -1.30
C VAL A 100 -16.11 -7.05 0.08
N ARG A 101 -17.42 -6.76 0.14
CA ARG A 101 -18.28 -6.99 1.30
C ARG A 101 -19.49 -7.81 0.90
N PHE A 102 -19.87 -8.78 1.72
CA PHE A 102 -21.14 -9.49 1.57
C PHE A 102 -22.21 -8.77 2.41
N VAL A 103 -23.33 -8.45 1.78
CA VAL A 103 -24.45 -7.75 2.41
C VAL A 103 -25.30 -8.77 3.15
N THR A 104 -25.24 -8.77 4.48
CA THR A 104 -25.96 -9.74 5.31
C THR A 104 -27.40 -9.35 5.59
N GLN A 105 -27.73 -8.06 5.52
CA GLN A 105 -29.07 -7.51 5.77
C GLN A 105 -29.33 -6.34 4.82
N ASP A 106 -30.59 -6.11 4.48
CA ASP A 106 -31.01 -4.97 3.66
C ASP A 106 -30.56 -3.66 4.33
N VAL A 107 -29.90 -2.79 3.57
CA VAL A 107 -29.30 -1.55 4.10
C VAL A 107 -29.33 -0.42 3.08
N VAL A 108 -29.55 0.81 3.54
CA VAL A 108 -29.41 2.02 2.71
C VAL A 108 -28.06 2.69 3.00
N LEU A 109 -27.12 2.58 2.07
CA LEU A 109 -25.81 3.19 2.16
C LEU A 109 -25.88 4.68 1.81
N ALA A 110 -25.25 5.52 2.64
CA ALA A 110 -25.18 6.97 2.47
C ALA A 110 -26.55 7.66 2.27
N GLY A 111 -27.62 7.07 2.81
CA GLY A 111 -29.00 7.57 2.64
C GLY A 111 -29.52 7.52 1.19
N LYS A 112 -28.81 6.87 0.27
CA LYS A 112 -29.08 6.95 -1.17
C LYS A 112 -29.14 5.60 -1.88
N TYR A 113 -28.32 4.63 -1.48
CA TYR A 113 -28.16 3.38 -2.22
C TYR A 113 -28.68 2.20 -1.41
N PHE A 114 -29.82 1.63 -1.84
CA PHE A 114 -30.34 0.41 -1.25
C PHE A 114 -29.52 -0.80 -1.70
N LEU A 115 -29.02 -1.57 -0.73
CA LEU A 115 -28.30 -2.82 -0.93
C LEU A 115 -29.13 -3.94 -0.31
N ARG A 116 -29.45 -4.95 -1.12
CA ARG A 116 -30.24 -6.11 -0.68
C ARG A 116 -29.35 -7.15 -0.01
N SER A 117 -29.84 -7.81 1.04
CA SER A 117 -29.23 -8.99 1.64
C SER A 117 -28.96 -10.07 0.59
N GLY A 118 -27.82 -10.75 0.73
CA GLY A 118 -27.36 -11.78 -0.19
C GLY A 118 -26.52 -11.26 -1.37
N THR A 119 -26.29 -9.95 -1.48
CA THR A 119 -25.49 -9.36 -2.55
C THR A 119 -24.04 -9.08 -2.15
N MET A 120 -23.17 -8.86 -3.14
CA MET A 120 -21.77 -8.48 -2.93
C MET A 120 -21.54 -7.03 -3.35
N LEU A 121 -20.95 -6.24 -2.46
CA LEU A 121 -20.50 -4.87 -2.73
C LEU A 121 -19.02 -4.88 -3.10
N PHE A 122 -18.71 -4.47 -4.32
CA PHE A 122 -17.35 -4.35 -4.84
C PHE A 122 -16.88 -2.89 -4.78
N MET A 123 -15.72 -2.64 -4.17
CA MET A 123 -15.12 -1.32 -4.11
C MET A 123 -14.02 -1.20 -5.18
N PRO A 124 -14.09 -0.24 -6.12
CA PRO A 124 -13.18 -0.21 -7.28
C PRO A 124 -11.90 0.62 -7.00
N PRO A 125 -10.79 0.04 -6.50
CA PRO A 125 -9.60 0.80 -6.08
C PRO A 125 -8.92 1.52 -7.25
N LYS A 126 -8.96 0.95 -8.46
CA LYS A 126 -8.32 1.52 -9.65
C LYS A 126 -8.98 2.85 -10.05
N GLN A 127 -10.31 2.90 -9.94
CA GLN A 127 -11.15 4.05 -10.23
C GLN A 127 -11.06 5.07 -9.11
N VAL A 128 -11.22 4.64 -7.85
CA VAL A 128 -11.06 5.54 -6.68
C VAL A 128 -9.65 6.14 -6.63
N GLY A 129 -8.64 5.33 -6.95
CA GLY A 129 -7.26 5.78 -7.07
C GLY A 129 -7.09 6.89 -8.09
N ARG A 130 -7.90 6.95 -9.15
CA ARG A 130 -7.85 7.94 -10.24
C ARG A 130 -8.96 9.00 -10.18
N ASP A 131 -9.79 8.97 -9.15
CA ASP A 131 -10.89 9.91 -9.01
C ASP A 131 -10.36 11.33 -8.72
N GLN A 132 -10.64 12.28 -9.62
CA GLN A 132 -10.19 13.66 -9.50
C GLN A 132 -10.82 14.39 -8.30
N SER A 133 -12.01 13.99 -7.87
CA SER A 133 -12.63 14.52 -6.64
C SER A 133 -11.87 14.12 -5.38
N VAL A 134 -11.13 13.01 -5.44
CA VAL A 134 -10.33 12.47 -4.34
C VAL A 134 -8.88 12.96 -4.44
N TRP A 135 -8.26 12.85 -5.62
CA TRP A 135 -6.83 13.04 -5.82
C TRP A 135 -6.46 14.35 -6.54
N GLY A 136 -7.45 15.15 -6.94
CA GLY A 136 -7.26 16.41 -7.68
C GLY A 136 -7.05 16.20 -9.18
N ASN A 137 -6.76 17.28 -9.91
CA ASN A 137 -6.67 17.27 -11.37
C ASN A 137 -5.58 16.33 -11.91
N SER A 138 -4.50 16.09 -11.15
CA SER A 138 -3.42 15.17 -11.52
C SER A 138 -3.69 13.71 -11.14
N ALA A 139 -4.94 13.31 -10.85
CA ALA A 139 -5.26 11.96 -10.38
C ALA A 139 -4.83 10.85 -11.35
N ASP A 140 -4.91 11.10 -12.66
CA ASP A 140 -4.52 10.13 -13.68
C ASP A 140 -3.00 10.09 -13.94
N GLU A 141 -2.26 11.07 -13.43
CA GLU A 141 -0.83 11.18 -13.60
C GLU A 141 -0.08 10.45 -12.48
N PHE A 142 1.06 9.86 -12.82
CA PHE A 142 1.98 9.34 -11.83
C PHE A 142 2.85 10.48 -11.30
N ASP A 143 2.72 10.80 -10.03
CA ASP A 143 3.58 11.76 -9.32
C ASP A 143 4.27 11.08 -8.12
N GLY A 144 5.56 10.77 -8.28
CA GLY A 144 6.36 10.16 -7.22
C GLY A 144 6.45 11.00 -5.94
N ARG A 145 6.08 12.28 -5.97
CA ARG A 145 6.09 13.21 -4.84
C ARG A 145 4.70 13.41 -4.22
N ARG A 146 3.65 12.77 -4.75
CA ARG A 146 2.26 12.99 -4.32
C ARG A 146 2.05 12.81 -2.82
N PHE A 147 2.77 11.89 -2.20
CA PHE A 147 2.62 11.55 -0.79
C PHE A 147 3.66 12.20 0.13
N MET A 148 4.54 13.05 -0.41
CA MET A 148 5.45 13.85 0.40
C MET A 148 4.66 14.87 1.25
N ARG A 149 5.13 15.13 2.47
CA ARG A 149 4.47 16.00 3.46
C ARG A 149 4.18 17.45 2.97
N SER A 150 4.76 17.89 1.86
CA SER A 150 4.71 19.28 1.38
C SER A 150 3.74 19.56 0.23
N THR A 151 3.15 18.56 -0.43
CA THR A 151 2.34 18.82 -1.64
C THR A 151 0.88 19.17 -1.36
N THR A 152 0.44 19.18 -0.09
CA THR A 152 -0.99 19.39 0.22
C THR A 152 -1.25 20.13 1.54
N THR A 153 -0.63 21.29 1.79
CA THR A 153 -0.96 22.04 3.02
C THR A 153 -1.07 23.55 2.88
N THR A 154 -1.36 24.10 1.70
CA THR A 154 -1.87 25.47 1.62
C THR A 154 -2.63 25.69 0.31
N VAL A 155 -3.95 25.65 0.40
CA VAL A 155 -4.81 26.45 -0.49
C VAL A 155 -5.39 27.55 0.40
N ASN A 156 -5.33 28.79 -0.10
CA ASN A 156 -5.88 29.98 0.51
C ASN A 156 -7.38 29.80 0.80
N ASN A 157 -7.76 29.38 2.02
CA ASN A 157 -9.06 29.64 2.70
C ASN A 157 -9.29 28.79 3.96
N GLY A 158 -8.27 28.42 4.74
CA GLY A 158 -8.47 27.79 6.06
C GLY A 158 -9.05 26.36 6.07
N ASP A 159 -9.58 25.87 4.94
CA ASP A 159 -10.07 24.50 4.79
C ASP A 159 -8.90 23.54 4.55
N LYS A 160 -8.53 22.79 5.60
CA LYS A 160 -7.56 21.70 5.51
C LYS A 160 -8.10 20.66 4.53
N LYS A 161 -7.47 20.50 3.36
CA LYS A 161 -7.80 19.42 2.42
C LYS A 161 -7.69 18.08 3.16
N LYS A 162 -8.79 17.33 3.23
CA LYS A 162 -8.80 16.01 3.89
C LYS A 162 -7.83 15.11 3.13
N ASP A 163 -6.85 14.56 3.84
CA ASP A 163 -5.90 13.59 3.28
C ASP A 163 -6.67 12.39 2.69
N PRO A 164 -6.57 12.14 1.37
CA PRO A 164 -7.27 11.03 0.71
C PRO A 164 -7.01 9.67 1.35
N ARG A 165 -5.86 9.49 2.01
CA ARG A 165 -5.53 8.26 2.77
C ARG A 165 -6.48 8.06 3.94
N ARG A 166 -6.89 9.14 4.61
CA ARG A 166 -7.77 9.10 5.79
C ARG A 166 -9.24 8.92 5.44
N THR A 167 -9.63 9.30 4.23
CA THR A 167 -11.02 9.21 3.74
C THR A 167 -11.30 7.93 2.94
N GLY A 168 -10.34 7.01 2.86
CA GLY A 168 -10.50 5.74 2.14
C GLY A 168 -10.18 5.79 0.65
N GLY A 169 -9.60 6.89 0.15
CA GLY A 169 -9.13 7.01 -1.24
C GLY A 169 -7.95 6.10 -1.58
N PHE A 170 -7.18 5.67 -0.58
CA PHE A 170 -6.04 4.76 -0.75
C PHE A 170 -6.38 3.34 -0.28
N MET A 171 -6.68 2.45 -1.24
CA MET A 171 -7.19 1.10 -0.98
C MET A 171 -6.18 -0.03 -1.26
N ALA A 172 -4.89 0.29 -1.44
CA ALA A 172 -3.88 -0.68 -1.89
C ALA A 172 -3.70 -1.90 -0.96
N PHE A 173 -3.95 -1.72 0.33
CA PHE A 173 -3.88 -2.78 1.34
C PHE A 173 -5.27 -3.24 1.82
N GLY A 174 -6.33 -2.87 1.10
CA GLY A 174 -7.71 -3.08 1.51
C GLY A 174 -8.28 -1.89 2.29
N VAL A 175 -9.48 -2.10 2.81
CA VAL A 175 -10.27 -1.09 3.53
C VAL A 175 -10.81 -1.74 4.80
N SER A 176 -10.92 -0.97 5.88
CA SER A 176 -11.46 -1.46 7.16
C SER A 176 -12.82 -2.17 6.98
N PRO A 177 -13.09 -3.29 7.68
CA PRO A 177 -12.21 -3.99 8.64
C PRO A 177 -11.19 -4.95 7.98
N SER A 178 -11.33 -5.28 6.70
CA SER A 178 -10.44 -6.23 6.01
C SER A 178 -9.22 -5.54 5.40
N ILE A 179 -8.15 -5.43 6.19
CA ILE A 179 -6.87 -4.81 5.77
C ILE A 179 -5.76 -5.86 5.82
N CYS A 180 -4.87 -5.84 4.81
CA CYS A 180 -3.70 -6.71 4.74
C CYS A 180 -2.87 -6.64 6.04
N PRO A 181 -2.69 -7.75 6.77
CA PRO A 181 -1.87 -7.76 7.99
C PRO A 181 -0.38 -7.57 7.68
N GLY A 182 0.06 -8.02 6.51
CA GLY A 182 1.43 -7.88 6.02
C GLY A 182 1.79 -6.48 5.53
N ARG A 183 0.86 -5.50 5.50
CA ARG A 183 1.13 -4.13 5.02
C ARG A 183 2.32 -3.50 5.74
N TYR A 184 2.48 -3.76 7.03
CA TYR A 184 3.58 -3.22 7.82
C TYR A 184 4.90 -3.90 7.51
N PHE A 185 4.89 -5.16 7.10
CA PHE A 185 6.10 -5.80 6.59
C PHE A 185 6.44 -5.26 5.20
N ALA A 186 5.44 -5.15 4.32
CA ALA A 186 5.59 -4.64 2.95
C ALA A 186 6.06 -3.18 2.90
N THR A 187 5.69 -2.34 3.87
CA THR A 187 6.08 -0.92 3.93
C THR A 187 6.99 -0.57 5.11
N ARG A 188 7.38 -1.55 5.93
CA ARG A 188 8.08 -1.42 7.23
C ARG A 188 7.49 -0.39 8.22
N LYS A 189 6.23 0.00 8.10
CA LYS A 189 5.68 1.20 8.80
C LYS A 189 4.82 0.88 10.01
N TYR A 190 5.31 1.04 11.23
CA TYR A 190 4.45 1.08 12.41
C TYR A 190 3.83 2.48 12.51
N TRP A 191 2.53 2.61 12.23
CA TRP A 191 1.80 3.81 12.62
C TRP A 191 1.18 3.58 14.00
N HIS A 192 1.44 4.48 14.93
CA HIS A 192 0.52 4.77 16.03
C HIS A 192 -0.70 5.47 15.43
N TRP A 193 -1.89 4.96 15.75
CA TRP A 193 -3.18 5.54 15.39
C TRP A 193 -3.45 6.82 16.17
#